data_AF-A0A933D4G7-F1
#
_entry.id   AF-A0A933D4G7-F1
#
_cell.length_a   1.000
_cell.length_b   1.000
_cell.length_c   1.000
_cell.angle_alpha   90.00
_cell.angle_beta   90.00
_cell.angle_gamma   90.00
#
_symmetry.space_group_name_H-M   'P 1'
#
loop_
_entity.id
_entity.type
_entity.pdbx_description
1 polymer ?
#
loop_
_entity_poly.entity_id
_entity_poly.type
_entity_poly.pdbx_seq_one_letter_code
_entity_poly.pdbx_strand_id
1 'polypeptide(L)'
;MSYAEEFATVDAILGCDVETLGVDAFALSLIKAERQMRKLFTHLAFQSPEFDYGDILPLRSSLAKNRNVYFSGFIAGWDALYSRSVGDLVGAEYARLHNRIQEAIQHRNKIFHGQLTERFLFRSDLLAYVLDIRTWCSGLATNSLAEVGYDGFGRISFQKSTRLDVVGRLKVRMRSVAEYEAFIHDIMER
;
A
#
# COMPACT_ATOMS: atom_id res chain seq x y z
N MET A 1 14.03 0.00 7.65
CA MET A 1 13.57 -0.15 6.25
C MET A 1 12.77 1.07 5.89
N SER A 2 13.45 2.03 5.28
CA SER A 2 12.90 3.19 4.60
C SER A 2 12.51 2.84 3.16
N TYR A 3 11.88 3.77 2.45
CA TYR A 3 11.67 3.66 1.00
C TYR A 3 12.95 3.30 0.23
N ALA A 4 14.07 3.98 0.52
CA ALA A 4 15.34 3.76 -0.17
C ALA A 4 15.87 2.33 0.06
N GLU A 5 15.84 1.86 1.31
CA GLU A 5 16.26 0.49 1.64
C GLU A 5 15.32 -0.55 1.01
N GLU A 6 14.01 -0.29 0.97
CA GLU A 6 13.04 -1.19 0.36
C GLU A 6 13.25 -1.30 -1.16
N PHE A 7 13.51 -0.19 -1.85
CA PHE A 7 13.67 -0.15 -3.31
C PHE A 7 15.08 -0.44 -3.83
N ALA A 8 16.09 -0.56 -2.95
CA ALA A 8 17.45 -0.95 -3.34
C ALA A 8 17.50 -2.28 -4.11
N THR A 9 16.58 -3.21 -3.82
CA THR A 9 16.47 -4.48 -4.56
C THR A 9 15.92 -4.30 -5.97
N VAL A 10 15.02 -3.33 -6.18
CA VAL A 10 14.57 -2.95 -7.53
C VAL A 10 15.72 -2.29 -8.29
N ASP A 11 16.49 -1.42 -7.63
CA ASP A 11 17.64 -0.76 -8.24
C ASP A 11 18.71 -1.77 -8.67
N ALA A 12 18.96 -2.80 -7.87
CA ALA A 12 19.85 -3.90 -8.22
C ALA A 12 19.39 -4.64 -9.49
N ILE A 13 18.09 -4.95 -9.61
CA ILE A 13 17.53 -5.60 -10.82
C ILE A 13 17.67 -4.71 -12.05
N LEU A 14 17.39 -3.41 -11.91
CA LEU A 14 17.51 -2.44 -13.00
C LEU A 14 18.96 -2.26 -13.47
N GLY A 15 19.94 -2.54 -12.62
CA GLY A 15 21.36 -2.54 -12.95
C GLY A 15 21.85 -3.83 -13.63
N CYS A 16 21.03 -4.88 -13.71
CA CYS A 16 21.39 -6.10 -14.44
C CYS A 16 21.25 -5.93 -15.95
N ASP A 17 22.01 -6.71 -16.72
CA ASP A 17 21.85 -6.82 -18.17
C ASP A 17 21.18 -8.16 -18.52
N VAL A 18 19.92 -8.31 -18.11
CA VAL A 18 19.11 -9.49 -18.38
C VAL A 18 17.83 -9.12 -19.11
N GLU A 19 17.37 -10.01 -19.99
CA GLU A 19 16.21 -9.79 -20.86
C GLU A 19 14.92 -9.55 -20.04
N THR A 20 14.77 -10.24 -18.91
CA THR A 20 13.56 -10.23 -18.08
C THR A 20 13.47 -9.04 -17.13
N LEU A 21 14.49 -8.17 -17.07
CA LEU A 21 14.58 -7.17 -16.00
C LEU A 21 13.38 -6.23 -15.92
N GLY A 22 12.71 -5.98 -17.05
CA GLY A 22 11.53 -5.13 -17.09
C GLY A 22 10.37 -5.76 -16.31
N VAL A 23 10.16 -7.06 -16.50
CA VAL A 23 9.13 -7.84 -15.79
C VAL A 23 9.49 -7.98 -14.31
N ASP A 24 10.75 -8.28 -14.01
CA ASP A 24 11.22 -8.53 -12.65
C ASP A 24 11.13 -7.25 -11.78
N ALA A 25 11.61 -6.12 -12.30
CA ALA A 25 11.53 -4.83 -11.63
C ALA A 25 10.08 -4.36 -11.46
N PHE A 26 9.25 -4.56 -12.49
CA PHE A 26 7.83 -4.23 -12.46
C PHE A 26 7.08 -5.03 -11.39
N ALA A 27 7.21 -6.36 -11.40
CA ALA A 27 6.57 -7.25 -10.46
C ALA A 27 6.94 -6.90 -9.01
N LEU A 28 8.23 -6.72 -8.75
CA LEU A 28 8.73 -6.39 -7.42
C LEU A 28 8.26 -5.00 -6.95
N SER A 29 8.25 -4.01 -7.83
CA SER A 29 7.77 -2.66 -7.51
C SER A 29 6.28 -2.67 -7.14
N LEU A 30 5.47 -3.40 -7.89
CA LEU A 30 4.03 -3.48 -7.62
C LEU A 30 3.73 -4.16 -6.28
N ILE A 31 4.41 -5.28 -5.98
CA ILE A 31 4.29 -5.97 -4.68
C ILE A 31 4.64 -5.02 -3.53
N LYS A 32 5.68 -4.18 -3.70
CA LYS A 32 6.08 -3.20 -2.68
C LYS A 32 5.03 -2.12 -2.47
N ALA A 33 4.37 -1.63 -3.52
CA ALA A 33 3.28 -0.66 -3.41
C ALA A 33 2.06 -1.24 -2.68
N GLU A 34 1.64 -2.45 -3.03
CA GLU A 34 0.53 -3.14 -2.35
C GLU A 34 0.83 -3.37 -0.87
N ARG A 35 2.07 -3.78 -0.56
CA ARG A 35 2.54 -3.97 0.81
C ARG A 35 2.58 -2.65 1.59
N GLN A 36 3.01 -1.55 0.97
CA GLN A 36 3.03 -0.23 1.60
C GLN A 36 1.63 0.18 2.05
N MET A 37 0.65 0.14 1.14
CA MET A 37 -0.74 0.52 1.45
C MET A 37 -1.34 -0.35 2.56
N ARG A 38 -1.14 -1.67 2.49
CA ARG A 38 -1.60 -2.58 3.54
C ARG A 38 -1.04 -2.20 4.90
N LYS A 39 0.27 -1.94 4.97
CA LYS A 39 0.96 -1.62 6.22
C LYS A 39 0.59 -0.24 6.76
N LEU A 40 0.38 0.76 5.89
CA LEU A 40 -0.11 2.08 6.27
C LEU A 40 -1.50 1.97 6.91
N PHE A 41 -2.44 1.28 6.25
CA PHE A 41 -3.76 1.03 6.82
C PHE A 41 -3.68 0.31 8.17
N THR A 42 -2.91 -0.79 8.26
CA THR A 42 -2.75 -1.52 9.52
C THR A 42 -2.20 -0.65 10.64
N HIS A 43 -1.19 0.18 10.33
CA HIS A 43 -0.63 1.11 11.30
C HIS A 43 -1.68 2.10 11.80
N LEU A 44 -2.46 2.67 10.89
CA LEU A 44 -3.49 3.63 11.20
C LEU A 44 -4.63 3.03 12.03
N ALA A 45 -5.13 1.83 11.67
CA ALA A 45 -6.16 1.12 12.42
C ALA A 45 -5.70 0.83 13.86
N PHE A 46 -4.42 0.47 14.02
CA PHE A 46 -3.82 0.21 15.33
C PHE A 46 -3.67 1.47 16.19
N GLN A 47 -3.93 2.67 15.66
CA GLN A 47 -3.98 3.89 16.48
C GLN A 47 -5.27 3.99 17.31
N SER A 48 -6.28 3.17 17.06
CA SER A 48 -7.48 3.11 17.91
C SER A 48 -7.06 2.79 19.36
N PRO A 49 -7.46 3.60 20.37
CA PRO A 49 -7.01 3.46 21.76
C PRO A 49 -7.26 2.08 22.37
N GLU A 50 -8.31 1.42 21.90
CA GLU A 50 -8.79 0.14 22.41
C GLU A 50 -7.92 -1.04 21.97
N PHE A 51 -7.04 -0.87 20.97
CA PHE A 51 -6.11 -1.91 20.55
C PHE A 51 -4.78 -1.84 21.28
N ASP A 52 -4.27 -2.99 21.68
CA ASP A 52 -2.94 -3.15 22.24
C ASP A 52 -2.15 -4.31 21.58
N TYR A 53 -0.98 -4.62 22.12
CA TYR A 53 -0.10 -5.65 21.56
C TYR A 53 -0.71 -7.06 21.61
N GLY A 54 -1.66 -7.33 22.50
CA GLY A 54 -2.44 -8.58 22.57
C GLY A 54 -3.38 -8.76 21.38
N ASP A 55 -3.84 -7.68 20.76
CA ASP A 55 -4.76 -7.73 19.62
C ASP A 55 -4.08 -7.98 18.27
N ILE A 56 -2.73 -7.94 18.22
CA ILE A 56 -1.99 -8.03 16.95
C ILE A 56 -2.29 -9.33 16.19
N LEU A 57 -2.35 -10.47 16.89
CA LEU A 57 -2.63 -11.76 16.26
C LEU A 57 -4.07 -11.86 15.75
N PRO A 58 -5.10 -11.48 16.55
CA PRO A 58 -6.46 -11.34 16.05
C PRO A 58 -6.58 -10.41 14.83
N LEU A 59 -6.09 -9.18 14.90
CA LEU A 59 -6.19 -8.19 13.81
C LEU A 59 -5.51 -8.68 12.52
N ARG A 60 -4.35 -9.34 12.64
CA ARG A 60 -3.67 -9.96 11.50
C ARG A 60 -4.49 -11.10 10.90
N SER A 61 -5.11 -11.91 11.75
CA SER A 61 -5.94 -13.03 11.32
C SER A 61 -7.19 -12.55 10.58
N SER A 62 -7.82 -11.47 11.05
CA SER A 62 -8.95 -10.82 10.37
C SER A 62 -8.59 -10.39 8.95
N LEU A 63 -7.49 -9.65 8.78
CA LEU A 63 -7.00 -9.25 7.45
C LEU A 63 -6.65 -10.43 6.55
N ALA A 64 -6.13 -11.54 7.11
CA ALA A 64 -5.74 -12.71 6.33
C ALA A 64 -6.94 -13.55 5.86
N LYS A 65 -8.04 -13.54 6.62
CA LYS A 65 -9.29 -14.23 6.26
C LYS A 65 -10.05 -13.49 5.16
N ASN A 66 -9.99 -12.15 5.15
CA ASN A 66 -10.65 -11.29 4.18
C ASN A 66 -9.86 -11.22 2.86
N ARG A 67 -10.14 -12.16 1.95
CA ARG A 67 -9.37 -12.37 0.70
C ARG A 67 -9.72 -11.37 -0.41
N ASN A 68 -10.81 -10.62 -0.29
CA ASN A 68 -11.31 -9.69 -1.30
C ASN A 68 -10.87 -8.24 -1.03
N VAL A 69 -9.79 -8.05 -0.27
CA VAL A 69 -9.23 -6.74 0.05
C VAL A 69 -8.04 -6.45 -0.87
N TYR A 70 -8.31 -5.69 -1.93
CA TYR A 70 -7.32 -5.28 -2.93
C TYR A 70 -6.74 -3.88 -2.64
N PHE A 71 -5.82 -3.42 -3.48
CA PHE A 71 -5.17 -2.11 -3.36
C PHE A 71 -6.16 -0.95 -3.16
N SER A 72 -7.22 -0.89 -3.96
CA SER A 72 -8.27 0.13 -3.82
C SER A 72 -9.07 0.01 -2.52
N GLY A 73 -9.19 -1.20 -1.98
CA GLY A 73 -9.82 -1.45 -0.67
C GLY A 73 -9.00 -0.85 0.48
N PHE A 74 -7.68 -0.93 0.41
CA PHE A 74 -6.80 -0.26 1.38
C PHE A 74 -6.85 1.26 1.29
N ILE A 75 -6.97 1.82 0.09
CA ILE A 75 -7.18 3.26 -0.09
C ILE A 75 -8.52 3.67 0.54
N ALA A 76 -9.61 2.97 0.20
CA ALA A 76 -10.92 3.23 0.77
C ALA A 76 -10.94 3.12 2.30
N GLY A 77 -10.28 2.09 2.84
CA GLY A 77 -10.12 1.90 4.28
C GLY A 77 -9.37 3.05 4.95
N TRP A 78 -8.26 3.53 4.36
CA TRP A 78 -7.55 4.71 4.85
C TRP A 78 -8.44 5.96 4.85
N ASP A 79 -9.08 6.24 3.71
CA ASP A 79 -9.87 7.46 3.50
C ASP A 79 -11.12 7.51 4.40
N ALA A 80 -11.72 6.35 4.69
CA ALA A 80 -12.80 6.22 5.65
C ALA A 80 -12.32 6.33 7.11
N LEU A 81 -11.11 5.86 7.40
CA LEU A 81 -10.58 5.82 8.77
C LEU A 81 -9.97 7.15 9.24
N TYR A 82 -9.38 7.95 8.34
CA TYR A 82 -8.58 9.12 8.72
C TYR A 82 -9.02 10.43 8.05
N SER A 83 -8.83 11.54 8.77
CA SER A 83 -9.18 12.90 8.30
C SER A 83 -8.55 13.28 6.96
N ARG A 84 -7.29 12.91 6.72
CA ARG A 84 -6.55 13.23 5.50
C ARG A 84 -6.51 12.01 4.58
N SER A 85 -6.95 12.18 3.33
CA SER A 85 -7.04 11.08 2.36
C SER A 85 -5.67 10.67 1.83
N VAL A 86 -5.57 9.48 1.24
CA VAL A 86 -4.39 9.06 0.46
C VAL A 86 -4.13 10.06 -0.67
N GLY A 87 -5.19 10.60 -1.29
CA GLY A 87 -5.10 11.62 -2.32
C GLY A 87 -4.37 12.88 -1.84
N ASP A 88 -4.71 13.37 -0.64
CA ASP A 88 -4.07 14.54 -0.03
C ASP A 88 -2.61 14.27 0.37
N LEU A 89 -2.25 13.01 0.61
CA LEU A 89 -0.88 12.59 0.93
C LEU A 89 -0.03 12.40 -0.32
N VAL A 90 -0.58 11.94 -1.43
CA VAL A 90 0.15 11.84 -2.69
C VAL A 90 0.23 13.21 -3.38
N GLY A 91 -0.79 14.05 -3.23
CA GLY A 91 -0.83 15.42 -3.75
C GLY A 91 -1.28 15.50 -5.20
N ALA A 92 -0.78 16.50 -5.93
CA ALA A 92 -1.24 16.84 -7.28
C ALA A 92 -1.17 15.67 -8.28
N GLU A 93 -0.20 14.78 -8.11
CA GLU A 93 0.02 13.63 -8.99
C GLU A 93 -0.92 12.45 -8.68
N TYR A 94 -1.74 12.53 -7.63
CA TYR A 94 -2.56 11.40 -7.16
C TYR A 94 -3.40 10.78 -8.26
N ALA A 95 -4.19 11.59 -8.98
CA ALA A 95 -5.10 11.07 -10.00
C ALA A 95 -4.35 10.31 -11.10
N ARG A 96 -3.22 10.87 -11.56
CA ARG A 96 -2.37 10.25 -12.59
C ARG A 96 -1.75 8.96 -12.05
N LEU A 97 -1.06 9.01 -10.92
CA LEU A 97 -0.34 7.86 -10.36
C LEU A 97 -1.29 6.74 -9.92
N HIS A 98 -2.45 7.08 -9.34
CA HIS A 98 -3.47 6.11 -8.99
C HIS A 98 -3.94 5.34 -10.22
N ASN A 99 -4.26 6.04 -11.32
CA ASN A 99 -4.66 5.39 -12.57
C ASN A 99 -3.55 4.49 -13.12
N ARG A 100 -2.29 4.94 -13.07
CA ARG A 100 -1.13 4.14 -13.50
C ARG A 100 -0.93 2.88 -12.65
N ILE A 101 -1.17 2.95 -11.34
CA ILE A 101 -1.14 1.75 -10.49
C ILE A 101 -2.29 0.80 -10.80
N GLN A 102 -3.51 1.30 -11.04
CA GLN A 102 -4.63 0.45 -11.43
C GLN A 102 -4.37 -0.27 -12.75
N GLU A 103 -3.81 0.43 -13.75
CA GLU A 103 -3.36 -0.19 -14.99
C GLU A 103 -2.28 -1.24 -14.73
N ALA A 104 -1.27 -0.94 -13.90
CA ALA A 104 -0.22 -1.89 -13.52
C ALA A 104 -0.81 -3.17 -12.89
N ILE A 105 -1.79 -3.05 -11.99
CA ILE A 105 -2.48 -4.20 -11.38
C ILE A 105 -3.18 -5.05 -12.45
N GLN A 106 -3.87 -4.41 -13.41
CA GLN A 106 -4.52 -5.12 -14.51
C GLN A 106 -3.49 -5.84 -15.41
N HIS A 107 -2.36 -5.20 -15.68
CA HIS A 107 -1.28 -5.78 -16.48
C HIS A 107 -0.59 -6.94 -15.75
N ARG A 108 -0.36 -6.83 -14.43
CA ARG A 108 0.18 -7.91 -13.60
C ARG A 108 -0.64 -9.19 -13.73
N ASN A 109 -1.97 -9.10 -13.64
CA ASN A 109 -2.83 -10.26 -13.81
C ASN A 109 -2.62 -10.91 -15.19
N LYS A 110 -2.52 -10.11 -16.25
CA LYS A 110 -2.28 -10.60 -17.61
C LYS A 110 -0.89 -11.26 -17.78
N ILE A 111 0.16 -10.61 -17.27
CA ILE A 111 1.54 -11.10 -17.32
C ILE A 111 1.68 -12.41 -16.54
N PHE A 112 1.13 -12.49 -15.32
CA PHE A 112 1.24 -13.69 -14.48
C PHE A 112 0.33 -14.84 -14.90
N HIS A 113 -0.73 -14.59 -15.68
CA HIS A 113 -1.57 -15.63 -16.24
C HIS A 113 -1.14 -16.08 -17.64
N GLY A 114 -0.01 -15.57 -18.17
CA GLY A 114 0.52 -15.97 -19.48
C GLY A 114 -0.46 -15.69 -20.63
N GLN A 115 -1.41 -14.78 -20.44
CA GLN A 115 -2.44 -14.52 -21.43
C GLN A 115 -1.85 -13.71 -22.60
N LEU A 116 -2.06 -14.20 -23.83
CA LEU A 116 -1.80 -13.47 -25.05
C LEU A 116 -2.77 -12.29 -25.12
N THR A 117 -2.35 -11.13 -24.62
CA THR A 117 -3.17 -9.93 -24.71
C THR A 117 -2.83 -9.19 -25.99
N GLU A 118 -3.83 -8.58 -26.63
CA GLU A 118 -3.63 -7.69 -27.80
C GLU A 118 -2.69 -6.50 -27.50
N ARG A 119 -2.43 -6.23 -26.22
CA ARG A 119 -1.47 -5.24 -25.75
C ARG A 119 -0.10 -5.88 -25.61
N PHE A 120 0.75 -5.67 -26.59
CA PHE A 120 2.18 -5.95 -26.47
C PHE A 120 2.79 -4.94 -25.49
N LEU A 121 3.18 -5.40 -24.30
CA LEU A 121 3.94 -4.58 -23.36
C LEU A 121 5.42 -4.70 -23.68
N PHE A 122 6.04 -3.59 -24.06
CA PHE A 122 7.48 -3.52 -24.24
C PHE A 122 8.16 -3.30 -22.90
N ARG A 123 9.47 -3.59 -22.85
CA ARG A 123 10.31 -3.30 -21.70
C ARG A 123 10.19 -1.83 -21.25
N SER A 124 10.13 -0.90 -22.20
CA SER A 124 9.94 0.53 -21.91
C SER A 124 8.64 0.82 -21.15
N ASP A 125 7.55 0.12 -21.48
CA ASP A 125 6.26 0.31 -20.81
C ASP A 125 6.31 -0.17 -19.36
N LEU A 126 6.93 -1.33 -19.13
CA LEU A 126 7.14 -1.88 -17.79
C LEU A 126 8.02 -0.96 -16.94
N LEU A 127 9.09 -0.41 -17.52
CA LEU A 127 9.96 0.55 -16.84
C LEU A 127 9.24 1.87 -16.53
N ALA A 128 8.34 2.32 -17.40
CA ALA A 128 7.50 3.49 -17.11
C ALA A 128 6.58 3.22 -15.91
N TYR A 129 5.96 2.03 -15.81
CA TYR A 129 5.20 1.65 -14.62
C TYR A 129 6.07 1.59 -13.36
N VAL A 130 7.30 1.08 -13.44
CA VAL A 130 8.23 1.09 -12.30
C VAL A 130 8.48 2.51 -11.81
N LEU A 131 8.73 3.46 -12.70
CA LEU A 131 8.95 4.87 -12.34
C LEU A 131 7.72 5.50 -11.66
N ASP A 132 6.52 5.26 -12.20
CA ASP A 132 5.28 5.76 -11.60
C ASP A 132 5.03 5.14 -10.21
N ILE A 133 5.20 3.83 -10.07
CA ILE A 133 5.04 3.13 -8.79
C ILE A 133 6.04 3.66 -7.75
N ARG A 134 7.29 3.90 -8.16
CA ARG A 134 8.32 4.49 -7.29
C ARG A 134 7.95 5.90 -6.84
N THR A 135 7.43 6.71 -7.76
CA THR A 135 7.00 8.09 -7.47
C THR A 135 5.87 8.08 -6.45
N TRP A 136 4.86 7.22 -6.63
CA TRP A 136 3.81 7.00 -5.65
C TRP A 136 4.38 6.59 -4.29
N CYS A 137 5.20 5.54 -4.26
CA CYS A 137 5.71 4.97 -3.02
C CYS A 137 6.56 5.97 -2.23
N SER A 138 7.43 6.72 -2.91
CA SER A 138 8.30 7.72 -2.30
C SER A 138 7.50 8.90 -1.74
N GLY A 139 6.56 9.44 -2.53
CA GLY A 139 5.73 10.56 -2.11
C GLY A 139 4.84 10.18 -0.92
N LEU A 140 4.16 9.04 -1.03
CA LEU A 140 3.31 8.53 0.04
C LEU A 140 4.11 8.20 1.30
N ALA A 141 5.29 7.58 1.20
CA ALA A 141 6.16 7.30 2.34
C ALA A 141 6.56 8.57 3.08
N THR A 142 7.03 9.58 2.34
CA THR A 142 7.47 10.87 2.89
C THR A 142 6.33 11.55 3.63
N ASN A 143 5.17 11.65 2.99
CA ASN A 143 4.04 12.38 3.53
C ASN A 143 3.36 11.62 4.67
N SER A 144 3.31 10.28 4.62
CA SER A 144 2.74 9.46 5.71
C SER A 144 3.66 9.45 6.94
N LEU A 145 4.98 9.45 6.74
CA LEU A 145 5.93 9.57 7.83
C LEU A 145 5.76 10.91 8.56
N ALA A 146 5.62 12.01 7.81
CA ALA A 146 5.35 13.32 8.39
C ALA A 146 3.98 13.39 9.08
N GLU A 147 2.96 12.76 8.49
CA GLU A 147 1.57 12.82 8.93
C GLU A 147 1.28 11.95 10.16
N VAL A 148 1.60 10.66 10.08
CA VAL A 148 1.23 9.63 11.07
C VAL A 148 2.43 8.99 11.74
N GLY A 149 3.66 9.37 11.38
CA GLY A 149 4.88 8.83 12.00
C GLY A 149 5.29 7.46 11.44
N TYR A 150 4.73 7.05 10.30
CA TYR A 150 5.02 5.76 9.68
C TYR A 150 4.91 5.83 8.15
N ASP A 151 5.90 5.25 7.46
CA ASP A 151 6.10 5.39 6.02
C ASP A 151 5.54 4.22 5.18
N GLY A 152 5.05 3.17 5.84
CA GLY A 152 4.58 1.95 5.19
C GLY A 152 5.68 0.89 4.95
N PHE A 153 6.97 1.23 5.08
CA PHE A 153 8.10 0.33 4.83
C PHE A 153 8.76 -0.18 6.11
N GLY A 154 8.64 0.55 7.22
CA GLY A 154 9.13 0.13 8.55
C GLY A 154 8.68 -1.29 8.95
N ARG A 155 9.54 -2.05 9.65
CA ARG A 155 9.31 -3.50 9.88
C ARG A 155 7.99 -3.80 10.59
N ILE A 156 7.59 -2.96 11.53
CA ILE A 156 6.46 -3.19 12.44
C ILE A 156 5.35 -2.18 12.07
N SER A 157 4.25 -2.66 11.49
CA SER A 157 3.07 -1.82 11.23
C SER A 157 2.18 -1.68 12.48
N PHE A 158 2.04 -2.75 13.27
CA PHE A 158 1.31 -2.74 14.54
C PHE A 158 2.14 -2.11 15.66
N GLN A 159 2.26 -0.79 15.59
CA GLN A 159 2.90 0.03 16.62
C GLN A 159 2.11 1.33 16.79
N LYS A 160 2.04 1.83 18.02
CA LYS A 160 1.47 3.15 18.27
C LYS A 160 2.42 4.23 17.73
N SER A 161 1.85 5.26 17.12
CA SER A 161 2.61 6.43 16.72
C SER A 161 3.06 7.20 17.95
N THR A 162 4.26 7.79 17.89
CA THR A 162 4.71 8.77 18.89
C THR A 162 4.03 10.12 18.72
N ARG A 163 3.29 10.31 17.61
CA ARG A 163 2.51 11.53 17.33
C ARG A 163 1.17 11.49 18.05
N LEU A 164 0.98 12.42 18.99
CA LEU A 164 -0.19 12.47 19.87
C LEU A 164 -1.49 12.85 19.15
N ASP A 165 -1.40 13.54 18.00
CA ASP A 165 -2.56 14.06 17.26
C ASP A 165 -3.24 13.03 16.36
N VAL A 166 -2.58 11.90 16.05
CA VAL A 166 -3.09 10.91 15.09
C VAL A 166 -4.43 10.33 15.54
N VAL A 167 -4.56 9.98 16.83
CA VAL A 167 -5.80 9.43 17.41
C VAL A 167 -6.95 10.43 17.33
N GLY A 168 -6.67 11.72 17.54
CA GLY A 168 -7.66 12.79 17.46
C GLY A 168 -8.22 12.99 16.06
N ARG A 169 -7.53 12.47 15.04
CA ARG A 169 -7.82 12.66 13.62
C ARG A 169 -8.39 11.42 12.94
N LEU A 170 -8.59 10.34 13.70
CA LEU A 170 -9.38 9.18 13.28
C LEU A 170 -10.86 9.58 13.17
N LYS A 171 -11.45 9.31 12.01
CA LYS A 171 -12.90 9.47 11.75
C LYS A 171 -13.69 8.35 12.44
N VAL A 172 -13.12 7.15 12.44
CA VAL A 172 -13.69 5.95 13.05
C VAL A 172 -12.73 5.43 14.10
N ARG A 173 -13.23 5.11 15.29
CA ARG A 173 -12.47 4.48 16.38
C ARG A 173 -13.03 3.09 16.61
N MET A 174 -12.29 2.08 16.19
CA MET A 174 -12.71 0.69 16.32
C MET A 174 -12.40 0.22 17.74
N ARG A 175 -13.41 -0.23 18.45
CA ARG A 175 -13.33 -0.58 19.88
C ARG A 175 -13.06 -2.06 20.13
N SER A 176 -13.08 -2.87 19.07
CA SER A 176 -12.91 -4.31 19.16
C SER A 176 -12.42 -4.91 17.84
N VAL A 177 -11.92 -6.13 17.91
CA VAL A 177 -11.56 -6.92 16.71
C VAL A 177 -12.78 -7.16 15.82
N ALA A 178 -13.97 -7.31 16.41
CA ALA A 178 -15.21 -7.48 15.64
C ALA A 178 -15.58 -6.23 14.83
N GLU A 179 -15.40 -5.03 15.40
CA GLU A 179 -15.60 -3.78 14.67
C GLU A 179 -14.55 -3.59 13.57
N TYR A 180 -13.31 -4.06 13.78
CA TYR A 180 -12.28 -4.09 12.76
C TYR A 180 -12.63 -5.02 11.60
N GLU A 181 -13.15 -6.21 11.90
CA GLU A 181 -13.62 -7.16 10.90
C GLU A 181 -14.79 -6.61 10.08
N ALA A 182 -15.78 -6.02 10.75
CA ALA A 182 -16.91 -5.36 10.09
C ALA A 182 -16.42 -4.21 9.19
N PHE A 183 -15.51 -3.37 9.67
CA PHE A 183 -14.95 -2.29 8.87
C PHE A 183 -14.25 -2.81 7.61
N ILE A 184 -13.48 -3.89 7.71
CA ILE A 184 -12.85 -4.51 6.53
C ILE A 184 -13.92 -4.95 5.53
N HIS A 185 -14.94 -5.68 6.01
CA HIS A 185 -16.01 -6.19 5.16
C HIS A 185 -16.80 -5.07 4.47
N ASP A 186 -17.26 -4.08 5.23
CA ASP A 186 -18.20 -3.08 4.76
C ASP A 186 -17.55 -2.00 3.86
N ILE A 187 -16.26 -1.73 4.06
CA ILE A 187 -15.57 -0.60 3.42
C ILE A 187 -14.50 -1.05 2.42
N MET A 188 -13.79 -2.14 2.72
CA MET A 188 -12.56 -2.48 2.01
C MET A 188 -12.73 -3.63 1.02
N GLU A 189 -13.71 -4.51 1.24
CA GLU A 189 -14.00 -5.59 0.30
C GLU A 189 -14.68 -5.06 -0.96
N ARG A 190 -14.28 -5.62 -2.10
CA ARG A 190 -14.86 -5.34 -3.43
C ARG A 190 -14.88 -6.59 -4.28
#